data_AF-A0A553MLL7-F1
#
_entry.id   AF-A0A553MLL7-F1
#
_cell.length_a   1.000
_cell.length_b   1.000
_cell.length_c   1.000
_cell.angle_alpha   90.00
_cell.angle_beta   90.00
_cell.angle_gamma   90.00
#
_symmetry.space_group_name_H-M   'P 1'
#
loop_
_entity.id
_entity.type
_entity.pdbx_description
1 polymer ?
#
loop_
_entity_poly.entity_id
_entity_poly.type
_entity_poly.pdbx_seq_one_letter_code
_entity_poly.pdbx_strand_id
1 'polypeptide(L)'
;MIFDFTDFYRYLLMYGLCYFLADMLRPLLHAERYVSGFGLQIGEIHTVIYNNHPYRAFPVLLMDSVPWYLQIYIHTLTVTSKNRENKPSYIHYQPAKDRHRPHFVEMLIQLPPHSMTEIRVQFERALLKWTEYTPDPNHGFYVGSSVVSALVPSMVAMNPNFTLDQPLFSSFVPVKEESSYFVRVYTEPLLVNLPTPDFSMPYNVICLTCTVVAVGYGSFYNLLTRTFQLDEPSPPLAKRLANLIRRLRGVPQLA
;
A
#
# COMPACT_ATOMS: atom_id res chain seq x y z
N MET A 1 45.45 -41.48 8.56
CA MET A 1 44.41 -40.50 8.18
C MET A 1 43.07 -41.12 8.59
N ILE A 2 42.78 -41.10 9.89
CA ILE A 2 41.62 -41.77 10.46
C ILE A 2 40.56 -40.69 10.61
N PHE A 3 39.49 -40.79 9.81
CA PHE A 3 38.32 -39.93 9.97
C PHE A 3 37.65 -40.30 11.30
N ASP A 4 37.68 -39.37 12.26
CA ASP A 4 37.03 -39.54 13.56
C ASP A 4 35.51 -39.62 13.38
N PHE A 5 34.98 -40.85 13.50
CA PHE A 5 33.55 -41.20 13.39
C PHE A 5 32.67 -40.43 14.40
N THR A 6 33.28 -39.95 15.49
CA THR A 6 32.66 -39.22 16.59
C THR A 6 32.24 -37.79 16.19
N ASP A 7 33.01 -37.14 15.30
CA ASP A 7 32.69 -35.78 14.84
C ASP A 7 31.55 -35.78 13.82
N PHE A 8 31.41 -36.85 13.03
CA PHE A 8 30.29 -37.02 12.10
C PHE A 8 28.94 -37.15 12.83
N TYR A 9 28.89 -37.91 13.93
CA TYR A 9 27.67 -38.03 14.74
C TYR A 9 27.32 -36.75 15.50
N ARG A 10 28.32 -36.00 15.97
CA ARG A 10 28.12 -34.70 16.61
C ARG A 10 27.58 -33.66 15.65
N TYR A 11 28.08 -33.63 14.41
CA TYR A 11 27.53 -32.80 13.34
C TYR A 11 26.10 -33.24 12.98
N LEU A 12 25.83 -34.54 12.82
CA LEU A 12 24.48 -35.01 12.49
C LEU A 12 23.46 -34.73 13.61
N LEU A 13 23.85 -34.86 14.88
CA LEU A 13 23.00 -34.52 16.03
C LEU A 13 22.80 -33.02 16.17
N MET A 14 23.82 -32.20 15.94
CA MET A 14 23.70 -30.74 16.08
C MET A 14 22.90 -30.13 14.93
N TYR A 15 23.14 -30.56 13.69
CA TYR A 15 22.31 -30.15 12.55
C TYR A 15 20.92 -30.77 12.66
N GLY A 16 20.80 -32.04 13.05
CA GLY A 16 19.51 -32.71 13.28
C GLY A 16 18.67 -32.05 14.38
N LEU A 17 19.24 -31.71 15.54
CA LEU A 17 18.56 -30.95 16.59
C LEU A 17 18.25 -29.52 16.14
N CYS A 18 19.12 -28.88 15.36
CA CYS A 18 18.88 -27.51 14.87
C CYS A 18 17.73 -27.48 13.85
N TYR A 19 17.66 -28.45 12.94
CA TYR A 19 16.50 -28.64 12.05
C TYR A 19 15.24 -29.00 12.83
N PHE A 20 15.33 -29.85 13.86
CA PHE A 20 14.20 -30.22 14.71
C PHE A 20 13.70 -29.04 15.56
N LEU A 21 14.61 -28.20 16.09
CA LEU A 21 14.28 -26.96 16.80
C LEU A 21 13.71 -25.90 15.85
N ALA A 22 14.21 -25.81 14.62
CA ALA A 22 13.71 -24.88 13.60
C ALA A 22 12.30 -25.27 13.11
N ASP A 23 11.98 -26.56 13.01
CA ASP A 23 10.62 -27.03 12.73
C ASP A 23 9.68 -26.81 13.93
N MET A 24 10.17 -26.93 15.17
CA MET A 24 9.42 -26.63 16.40
C MET A 24 9.17 -25.12 16.60
N LEU A 25 9.91 -24.25 15.92
CA LEU A 25 9.78 -22.79 16.02
C LEU A 25 8.73 -22.20 15.07
N ARG A 26 8.22 -22.98 14.12
CA ARG A 26 7.19 -22.50 13.19
C ARG A 26 5.83 -22.51 13.88
N PRO A 27 5.08 -21.39 13.88
CA PRO A 27 3.75 -21.38 14.45
C PRO A 27 2.85 -22.37 13.68
N LEU A 28 1.90 -22.99 14.38
CA LEU A 28 1.00 -23.98 13.80
C LEU A 28 0.19 -23.43 12.61
N LEU A 29 -0.11 -22.12 12.69
CA LEU A 29 -0.77 -21.35 11.64
C LEU A 29 0.08 -20.12 11.36
N HIS A 30 0.47 -19.94 10.11
CA HIS A 30 1.18 -18.77 9.61
C HIS A 30 0.47 -18.23 8.38
N ALA A 31 0.46 -16.91 8.19
CA ALA A 31 -0.18 -16.30 7.03
C ALA A 31 0.62 -15.12 6.52
N GLU A 32 0.81 -15.07 5.21
CA GLU A 32 1.55 -14.03 4.49
C GLU A 32 0.67 -13.44 3.40
N ARG A 33 0.95 -12.19 3.04
CA ARG A 33 0.19 -11.50 2.00
C ARG A 33 1.11 -10.60 1.22
N TYR A 34 1.05 -10.69 -0.10
CA TYR A 34 1.85 -9.85 -0.99
C TYR A 34 1.09 -9.49 -2.26
N VAL A 35 1.56 -8.45 -2.94
CA VAL A 35 1.03 -7.99 -4.21
C VAL A 35 1.97 -8.43 -5.32
N SER A 36 1.39 -8.98 -6.38
CA SER A 36 2.10 -9.36 -7.61
C SER A 36 1.49 -8.62 -8.80
N GLY A 37 2.22 -8.58 -9.91
CA GLY A 37 1.76 -7.97 -11.16
C GLY A 37 2.70 -6.88 -11.69
N PHE A 38 2.67 -6.72 -13.00
CA PHE A 38 3.47 -5.73 -13.71
C PHE A 38 2.59 -4.58 -14.22
N GLY A 39 3.12 -3.36 -14.16
CA GLY A 39 2.45 -2.16 -14.64
C GLY A 39 1.50 -1.52 -13.64
N LEU A 40 0.76 -0.51 -14.12
CA LEU A 40 -0.09 0.37 -13.30
C LEU A 40 -1.59 0.14 -13.49
N GLN A 41 -2.01 -0.83 -14.30
CA GLN A 41 -3.43 -1.13 -14.54
C GLN A 41 -3.90 -2.29 -13.66
N ILE A 42 -3.37 -3.48 -13.90
CA ILE A 42 -3.81 -4.74 -13.29
C ILE A 42 -2.76 -5.22 -12.27
N GLY A 43 -3.21 -5.83 -11.19
CA GLY A 43 -2.38 -6.51 -10.20
C GLY A 43 -3.09 -7.72 -9.62
N GLU A 44 -2.37 -8.51 -8.84
CA GLU A 44 -2.89 -9.68 -8.14
C GLU A 44 -2.55 -9.59 -6.65
N ILE A 45 -3.52 -9.89 -5.80
CA ILE A 45 -3.30 -10.06 -4.36
C ILE A 45 -3.15 -11.55 -4.10
N HIS A 46 -2.03 -11.92 -3.49
CA HIS A 46 -1.77 -13.27 -3.02
C HIS A 46 -1.85 -13.28 -1.51
N THR A 47 -2.67 -14.17 -0.96
CA THR A 47 -2.68 -14.48 0.47
C THR A 47 -2.33 -15.95 0.64
N VAL A 48 -1.24 -16.21 1.34
CA VAL A 48 -0.73 -17.55 1.59
C VAL A 48 -0.96 -17.90 3.04
N ILE A 49 -1.56 -19.06 3.28
CA ILE A 49 -1.82 -19.58 4.61
C ILE A 49 -1.15 -20.94 4.76
N TYR A 50 -0.32 -21.08 5.77
CA TYR A 50 0.41 -22.29 6.08
C TYR A 50 -0.23 -23.01 7.26
N ASN A 51 -0.61 -24.26 7.04
CA ASN A 51 -0.98 -25.18 8.09
C ASN A 51 0.20 -26.11 8.39
N ASN A 52 0.87 -25.88 9.52
CA ASN A 52 1.99 -26.71 9.98
C ASN A 52 1.54 -27.90 10.85
N HIS A 53 0.23 -28.10 11.02
CA HIS A 53 -0.26 -29.26 11.75
C HIS A 53 -0.01 -30.55 10.93
N PRO A 54 0.64 -31.58 11.51
CA PRO A 54 1.06 -32.78 10.79
C PRO A 54 -0.08 -33.65 10.25
N TYR A 55 -1.18 -33.80 11.01
CA TYR A 55 -2.23 -34.79 10.68
C TYR A 55 -3.67 -34.26 10.56
N ARG A 56 -3.97 -33.05 11.05
CA ARG A 56 -5.33 -32.51 11.13
C ARG A 56 -5.54 -31.37 10.16
N ALA A 57 -6.58 -31.48 9.36
CA ALA A 57 -7.16 -30.35 8.65
C ALA A 57 -8.08 -29.57 9.60
N PHE A 58 -8.07 -28.24 9.51
CA PHE A 58 -9.03 -27.41 10.24
C PHE A 58 -9.54 -26.27 9.36
N PRO A 59 -10.79 -25.83 9.58
CA PRO A 59 -11.36 -24.72 8.84
C PRO A 59 -10.81 -23.39 9.35
N VAL A 60 -10.63 -22.46 8.43
CA VAL A 60 -10.12 -21.11 8.68
C VAL A 60 -11.02 -20.11 7.99
N LEU A 61 -11.41 -19.09 8.74
CA LEU A 61 -12.17 -17.94 8.27
C LEU A 61 -11.19 -16.83 7.89
N LEU A 62 -11.14 -16.51 6.60
CA LEU A 62 -10.39 -15.37 6.08
C LEU A 62 -11.34 -14.20 5.88
N MET A 63 -10.96 -13.05 6.41
CA MET A 63 -11.66 -11.77 6.26
C MET A 63 -10.69 -10.74 5.70
N ASP A 64 -11.00 -10.21 4.51
CA ASP A 64 -10.20 -9.21 3.84
C ASP A 64 -11.05 -7.96 3.52
N SER A 65 -10.47 -6.79 3.80
CA SER A 65 -11.07 -5.48 3.55
C SER A 65 -10.17 -4.70 2.60
N VAL A 66 -10.59 -4.61 1.34
CA VAL A 66 -9.80 -3.97 0.29
C VAL A 66 -10.43 -2.63 -0.11
N PRO A 67 -9.68 -1.52 -0.10
CA PRO A 67 -10.20 -0.20 -0.44
C PRO A 67 -10.84 -0.11 -1.83
N TRP A 68 -11.78 0.82 -1.99
CA TRP A 68 -12.54 1.02 -3.23
C TRP A 68 -11.69 1.38 -4.45
N TYR A 69 -10.49 1.93 -4.24
CA TYR A 69 -9.57 2.26 -5.33
C TYR A 69 -8.83 1.04 -5.89
N LEU A 70 -9.00 -0.14 -5.28
CA LEU A 70 -8.58 -1.43 -5.83
C LEU A 70 -9.84 -2.23 -6.17
N GLN A 71 -10.20 -2.25 -7.45
CA GLN A 71 -11.38 -2.94 -7.92
C GLN A 71 -11.09 -4.42 -8.05
N ILE A 72 -11.65 -5.22 -7.15
CA ILE A 72 -11.42 -6.67 -7.13
C ILE A 72 -12.36 -7.40 -8.09
N TYR A 73 -11.81 -8.32 -8.88
CA TYR A 73 -12.55 -9.22 -9.73
C TYR A 73 -12.78 -10.59 -9.07
N ILE A 74 -13.90 -10.76 -8.36
CA ILE A 74 -14.23 -12.01 -7.65
C ILE A 74 -14.25 -13.24 -8.56
N HIS A 75 -14.59 -13.09 -9.84
CA HIS A 75 -14.56 -14.21 -10.79
C HIS A 75 -13.15 -14.78 -11.04
N THR A 76 -12.10 -14.05 -10.66
CA THR A 76 -10.70 -14.48 -10.76
C THR A 76 -10.19 -15.11 -9.46
N LEU A 77 -11.03 -15.19 -8.42
CA LEU A 77 -10.67 -15.78 -7.14
C LEU A 77 -10.35 -17.25 -7.34
N THR A 78 -9.10 -17.61 -7.05
CA THR A 78 -8.63 -19.00 -7.09
C THR A 78 -8.03 -19.35 -5.75
N VAL A 79 -8.38 -20.54 -5.25
CA VAL A 79 -7.87 -21.07 -3.99
C VAL A 79 -7.23 -22.41 -4.28
N THR A 80 -5.93 -22.51 -4.03
CA THR A 80 -5.14 -23.71 -4.31
C THR A 80 -4.46 -24.18 -3.04
N SER A 81 -4.60 -25.46 -2.71
CA SER A 81 -3.89 -26.11 -1.60
C SER A 81 -3.06 -27.25 -2.14
N LYS A 82 -1.75 -27.28 -1.87
CA LYS A 82 -0.83 -28.32 -2.42
C LYS A 82 -0.99 -28.52 -3.94
N ASN A 83 -1.10 -27.45 -4.71
CA ASN A 83 -1.32 -27.46 -6.17
C ASN A 83 -2.64 -28.13 -6.62
N ARG A 84 -3.61 -28.27 -5.73
CA ARG A 84 -4.97 -28.73 -6.05
C ARG A 84 -5.97 -27.63 -5.73
N GLU A 85 -7.03 -27.54 -6.51
CA GLU A 85 -8.11 -26.59 -6.25
C GLU A 85 -8.80 -26.94 -4.92
N ASN A 86 -8.93 -25.95 -4.03
CA ASN A 86 -9.60 -26.10 -2.75
C ASN A 86 -10.79 -25.15 -2.68
N LYS A 87 -11.98 -25.67 -2.96
CA LYS A 87 -13.19 -24.85 -3.01
C LYS A 87 -13.59 -24.41 -1.60
N PRO A 88 -13.74 -23.09 -1.36
CA PRO A 88 -14.20 -22.59 -0.07
C PRO A 88 -15.62 -23.07 0.23
N SER A 89 -15.88 -23.40 1.49
CA SER A 89 -17.20 -23.88 1.94
C SER A 89 -18.21 -22.75 2.05
N TYR A 90 -17.75 -21.53 2.28
CA TYR A 90 -18.57 -20.32 2.39
C TYR A 90 -17.81 -19.15 1.77
N ILE A 91 -18.52 -18.30 1.02
CA ILE A 91 -18.02 -17.02 0.53
C ILE A 91 -19.12 -15.97 0.73
N HIS A 92 -18.78 -14.89 1.42
CA HIS A 92 -19.57 -13.68 1.48
C HIS A 92 -18.77 -12.53 0.88
N TYR A 93 -19.37 -11.88 -0.12
CA TYR A 93 -18.75 -10.77 -0.81
C TYR A 93 -19.66 -9.55 -0.78
N GLN A 94 -19.12 -8.43 -0.34
CA GLN A 94 -19.73 -7.12 -0.46
C GLN A 94 -18.87 -6.25 -1.39
N PRO A 95 -19.40 -5.79 -2.53
CA PRO A 95 -18.65 -4.95 -3.46
C PRO A 95 -18.45 -3.54 -2.90
N ALA A 96 -17.30 -2.92 -3.20
CA ALA A 96 -17.04 -1.53 -2.88
C ALA A 96 -18.06 -0.57 -3.52
N LYS A 97 -18.12 0.64 -2.98
CA LYS A 97 -18.69 1.81 -3.64
C LYS A 97 -17.62 2.88 -3.63
N ASP A 98 -17.35 3.44 -4.80
CA ASP A 98 -16.36 4.50 -4.99
C ASP A 98 -16.51 5.58 -3.91
N ARG A 99 -15.41 5.87 -3.20
CA ARG A 99 -15.30 6.90 -2.15
C ARG A 99 -16.22 6.71 -0.93
N HIS A 100 -16.99 5.64 -0.85
CA HIS A 100 -17.96 5.42 0.23
C HIS A 100 -17.67 4.18 1.07
N ARG A 101 -17.34 3.04 0.45
CA ARG A 101 -17.11 1.79 1.19
C ARG A 101 -16.06 0.91 0.49
N PRO A 102 -15.22 0.19 1.25
CA PRO A 102 -14.30 -0.81 0.70
C PRO A 102 -15.04 -2.07 0.22
N HIS A 103 -14.31 -2.92 -0.52
CA HIS A 103 -14.67 -4.30 -0.77
C HIS A 103 -14.47 -5.11 0.51
N PHE A 104 -15.44 -5.97 0.81
CA PHE A 104 -15.36 -6.90 1.93
C PHE A 104 -15.50 -8.33 1.40
N VAL A 105 -14.52 -9.17 1.70
CA VAL A 105 -14.51 -10.59 1.34
C VAL A 105 -14.33 -11.40 2.61
N GLU A 106 -15.28 -12.29 2.86
CA GLU A 106 -15.20 -13.26 3.94
C GLU A 106 -15.34 -14.66 3.33
N MET A 107 -14.44 -15.57 3.68
CA MET A 107 -14.47 -16.92 3.13
C MET A 107 -13.99 -17.97 4.14
N LEU A 108 -14.68 -19.10 4.16
CA LEU A 108 -14.33 -20.26 4.99
C LEU A 108 -13.62 -21.30 4.14
N ILE A 109 -12.36 -21.57 4.45
CA ILE A 109 -11.50 -22.49 3.69
C ILE A 109 -11.01 -23.59 4.63
N GLN A 110 -11.05 -24.83 4.17
CA GLN A 110 -10.48 -25.95 4.92
C GLN A 110 -9.00 -26.08 4.59
N LEU A 111 -8.10 -25.91 5.57
CA LEU A 111 -6.66 -26.07 5.33
C LEU A 111 -6.26 -27.54 5.48
N PRO A 112 -5.74 -28.21 4.44
CA PRO A 112 -5.24 -29.58 4.56
C PRO A 112 -4.06 -29.69 5.55
N PRO A 113 -3.80 -30.88 6.12
CA PRO A 113 -2.67 -31.06 7.03
C PRO A 113 -1.34 -30.84 6.30
N HIS A 114 -0.37 -30.23 6.99
CA HIS A 114 0.97 -29.93 6.52
C HIS A 114 0.95 -29.36 5.08
N SER A 115 0.24 -28.24 4.90
CA SER A 115 -0.03 -27.67 3.58
C SER A 115 0.10 -26.16 3.54
N MET A 116 0.41 -25.65 2.35
CA MET A 116 0.31 -24.24 1.98
C MET A 116 -0.93 -24.08 1.10
N THR A 117 -1.81 -23.15 1.50
CA THR A 117 -2.99 -22.75 0.74
C THR A 117 -2.80 -21.33 0.25
N GLU A 118 -2.83 -21.14 -1.06
CA GLU A 118 -2.69 -19.86 -1.73
C GLU A 118 -4.05 -19.40 -2.23
N ILE A 119 -4.38 -18.14 -1.93
CA ILE A 119 -5.60 -17.47 -2.36
C ILE A 119 -5.15 -16.32 -3.25
N ARG A 120 -5.60 -16.33 -4.51
CA ARG A 120 -5.23 -15.34 -5.51
C ARG A 120 -6.46 -14.63 -6.02
N VAL A 121 -6.42 -13.31 -6.08
CA VAL A 121 -7.49 -12.51 -6.67
C VAL A 121 -6.89 -11.35 -7.46
N GLN A 122 -7.38 -11.16 -8.68
CA GLN A 122 -6.96 -10.04 -9.53
C GLN A 122 -7.70 -8.76 -9.14
N PHE A 123 -7.00 -7.64 -9.22
CA PHE A 123 -7.56 -6.32 -9.02
C PHE A 123 -7.09 -5.34 -10.08
N GLU A 124 -7.88 -4.29 -10.28
CA GLU A 124 -7.53 -3.15 -11.11
C GLU A 124 -7.39 -1.89 -10.24
N ARG A 125 -6.45 -1.01 -10.63
CA ARG A 125 -6.20 0.24 -9.92
C ARG A 125 -7.10 1.34 -10.49
N ALA A 126 -7.90 1.95 -9.62
CA ALA A 126 -8.75 3.07 -10.02
C ALA A 126 -7.93 4.36 -10.19
N LEU A 127 -8.39 5.23 -11.08
CA LEU A 127 -7.85 6.58 -11.22
C LEU A 127 -8.41 7.48 -10.11
N LEU A 128 -7.53 7.93 -9.24
CA LEU A 128 -7.85 8.88 -8.17
C LEU A 128 -7.81 10.32 -8.70
N LYS A 129 -8.53 11.21 -8.02
CA LYS A 129 -8.39 12.66 -8.25
C LYS A 129 -7.08 13.16 -7.64
N TRP A 130 -6.52 14.24 -8.19
CA TRP A 130 -5.27 14.83 -7.67
C TRP A 130 -5.34 15.20 -6.17
N THR A 131 -6.54 15.57 -5.67
CA THR A 131 -6.78 15.89 -4.26
C THR A 131 -6.84 14.66 -3.33
N GLU A 132 -6.95 13.46 -3.89
CA GLU A 132 -7.11 12.20 -3.14
C GLU A 132 -5.76 11.51 -2.88
N TYR A 133 -4.67 11.98 -3.51
CA TYR A 133 -3.34 11.48 -3.24
C TYR A 133 -2.79 12.01 -1.92
N THR A 134 -1.97 11.19 -1.28
CA THR A 134 -1.10 11.62 -0.18
C THR A 134 -0.11 12.69 -0.67
N PRO A 135 0.42 13.56 0.22
CA PRO A 135 1.41 14.57 -0.13
C PRO A 135 2.63 14.01 -0.87
N ASP A 136 2.98 12.75 -0.63
CA ASP A 136 3.91 11.97 -1.44
C ASP A 136 3.17 10.83 -2.17
N PRO A 137 2.90 10.98 -3.48
CA PRO A 137 2.28 9.97 -4.32
C PRO A 137 3.21 8.79 -4.66
N ASN A 138 4.53 8.98 -4.60
CA ASN A 138 5.51 7.98 -5.03
C ASN A 138 5.71 6.87 -4.00
N HIS A 139 5.33 7.13 -2.75
CA HIS A 139 5.38 6.15 -1.65
C HIS A 139 4.38 5.01 -1.82
N GLY A 140 3.28 5.24 -2.55
CA GLY A 140 2.19 4.27 -2.72
C GLY A 140 1.16 4.29 -1.58
N PHE A 141 0.14 3.47 -1.74
CA PHE A 141 -1.02 3.41 -0.84
C PHE A 141 -0.98 2.14 0.01
N TYR A 142 -1.20 2.30 1.31
CA TYR A 142 -1.33 1.18 2.23
C TYR A 142 -2.74 0.58 2.15
N VAL A 143 -2.79 -0.75 2.09
CA VAL A 143 -3.99 -1.57 2.22
C VAL A 143 -3.90 -2.32 3.54
N GLY A 144 -4.99 -2.31 4.30
CA GLY A 144 -5.05 -2.98 5.61
C GLY A 144 -4.80 -4.48 5.51
N SER A 145 -4.27 -5.07 6.57
CA SER A 145 -4.02 -6.51 6.70
C SER A 145 -5.28 -7.35 6.57
N SER A 146 -5.13 -8.58 6.07
CA SER A 146 -6.16 -9.61 6.12
C SER A 146 -6.17 -10.28 7.49
N VAL A 147 -7.36 -10.69 7.95
CA VAL A 147 -7.55 -11.35 9.24
C VAL A 147 -7.88 -12.81 9.02
N VAL A 148 -7.05 -13.68 9.58
CA VAL A 148 -7.19 -15.12 9.50
C VAL A 148 -7.59 -15.63 10.88
N SER A 149 -8.82 -16.13 11.02
CA SER A 149 -9.35 -16.67 12.28
C SER A 149 -9.55 -18.17 12.16
N ALA A 150 -9.01 -18.94 13.10
CA ALA A 150 -9.04 -20.39 13.07
C ALA A 150 -9.32 -20.98 14.47
N LEU A 151 -9.98 -22.13 14.49
CA LEU A 151 -10.04 -22.99 15.67
C LEU A 151 -8.95 -24.06 15.51
N VAL A 152 -7.78 -23.81 16.09
CA VAL A 152 -6.63 -24.70 15.94
C VAL A 152 -6.75 -25.82 16.96
N PRO A 153 -6.67 -27.10 16.52
CA PRO A 153 -6.62 -28.22 17.44
C PRO A 153 -5.28 -28.21 18.19
N SER A 154 -5.32 -28.23 19.53
CA SER A 154 -4.11 -28.28 20.34
C SER A 154 -3.37 -29.61 20.15
N MET A 155 -2.07 -29.55 19.88
CA MET A 155 -1.17 -30.71 19.97
C MET A 155 -0.52 -30.82 21.37
N VAL A 156 -0.80 -29.88 22.27
CA VAL A 156 -0.11 -29.74 23.55
C VAL A 156 -1.14 -29.51 24.66
N ALA A 157 -1.72 -30.59 25.15
CA ALA A 157 -2.11 -30.69 26.55
C ALA A 157 -1.00 -31.44 27.29
N MET A 158 0.16 -30.79 27.47
CA MET A 158 1.03 -31.18 28.57
C MET A 158 0.26 -30.83 29.84
N ASN A 159 -0.42 -31.82 30.42
CA ASN A 159 -0.99 -31.67 31.74
C ASN A 159 0.18 -31.33 32.67
N PRO A 160 0.14 -30.21 33.43
CA PRO A 160 1.12 -29.97 34.49
C PRO A 160 0.98 -31.00 35.62
N ASN A 161 -0.09 -31.81 35.63
CA ASN A 161 -0.28 -32.92 36.56
C ASN A 161 0.41 -34.20 36.07
N PHE A 162 1.73 -34.12 35.92
CA PHE A 162 2.61 -35.26 35.63
C PHE A 162 2.87 -36.08 36.91
N THR A 163 1.80 -36.51 37.58
CA THR A 163 1.88 -37.29 38.84
C THR A 163 0.98 -38.53 38.86
N LEU A 164 0.36 -38.88 37.74
CA LEU A 164 -0.39 -40.13 37.61
C LEU A 164 0.14 -40.92 36.42
N ASP A 165 0.67 -42.10 36.72
CA ASP A 165 1.16 -43.08 35.77
C ASP A 165 0.11 -43.36 34.69
N GLN A 166 0.36 -42.87 33.47
CA GLN A 166 -0.43 -43.23 32.31
C GLN A 166 0.27 -44.37 31.57
N PRO A 167 -0.47 -45.36 31.04
CA PRO A 167 0.13 -46.48 30.31
C PRO A 167 0.91 -45.96 29.10
N LEU A 168 2.07 -46.57 28.79
CA LEU A 168 2.98 -46.14 27.71
C LEU A 168 2.26 -45.88 26.37
N PHE A 169 1.18 -46.60 26.07
CA PHE A 169 0.37 -46.40 24.87
C PHE A 169 -0.27 -44.99 24.75
N SER A 170 -0.65 -44.33 25.85
CA SER A 170 -1.21 -42.97 25.81
C SER A 170 -0.15 -41.88 25.60
N SER A 171 1.13 -42.21 25.77
CA SER A 171 2.24 -41.34 25.37
C SER A 171 2.56 -41.43 23.88
N PHE A 172 2.28 -42.59 23.26
CA PHE A 172 2.49 -42.80 21.82
C PHE A 172 1.36 -42.24 20.97
N VAL A 173 0.15 -42.09 21.52
CA VAL A 173 -0.96 -41.37 20.88
C VAL A 173 -1.58 -40.41 21.89
N PRO A 174 -1.20 -39.11 21.86
CA PRO A 174 -1.83 -38.12 22.73
C PRO A 174 -3.24 -37.81 22.21
N VAL A 175 -4.20 -38.70 22.49
CA VAL A 175 -5.63 -38.39 22.36
C VAL A 175 -6.08 -37.80 23.70
N LYS A 176 -5.83 -36.51 23.89
CA LYS A 176 -6.62 -35.72 24.85
C LYS A 176 -7.66 -34.93 24.09
N GLU A 177 -8.88 -35.08 24.58
CA GLU A 177 -10.08 -34.25 24.40
C GLU A 177 -9.86 -32.91 23.68
N GLU A 178 -10.72 -32.65 22.70
CA GLU A 178 -10.67 -31.58 21.70
C GLU A 178 -10.68 -30.15 22.29
N SER A 179 -9.63 -29.74 23.01
CA SER A 179 -9.43 -28.33 23.32
C SER A 179 -8.94 -27.60 22.07
N SER A 180 -9.87 -27.28 21.16
CA SER A 180 -9.62 -26.31 20.10
C SER A 180 -9.51 -24.91 20.72
N TYR A 181 -8.47 -24.18 20.35
CA TYR A 181 -8.30 -22.80 20.81
C TYR A 181 -8.43 -21.85 19.63
N PHE A 182 -9.08 -20.71 19.88
CA PHE A 182 -9.28 -19.69 18.87
C PHE A 182 -7.99 -18.90 18.66
N VAL A 183 -7.51 -18.88 17.43
CA VAL A 183 -6.33 -18.12 16.99
C VAL A 183 -6.76 -17.12 15.95
N ARG A 184 -6.28 -15.88 16.08
CA ARG A 184 -6.41 -14.84 15.08
C ARG A 184 -5.03 -14.36 14.66
N VAL A 185 -4.72 -14.51 13.38
CA VAL A 185 -3.48 -14.06 12.76
C VAL A 185 -3.80 -12.89 11.84
N TYR A 186 -2.98 -11.85 11.88
CA TYR A 186 -3.05 -10.71 10.98
C TYR A 186 -1.92 -10.83 9.98
N THR A 187 -2.23 -10.71 8.69
CA THR A 187 -1.20 -10.72 7.65
C THR A 187 -0.48 -9.39 7.59
N GLU A 188 0.54 -9.32 6.75
CA GLU A 188 1.20 -8.06 6.41
C GLU A 188 0.24 -7.11 5.67
N PRO A 189 0.33 -5.78 5.92
CA PRO A 189 -0.37 -4.80 5.11
C PRO A 189 0.27 -4.71 3.72
N LEU A 190 -0.52 -4.42 2.69
CA LEU A 190 0.01 -4.32 1.33
C LEU A 190 0.34 -2.88 0.99
N LEU A 191 1.44 -2.68 0.25
CA LEU A 191 1.78 -1.41 -0.36
C LEU A 191 1.49 -1.49 -1.86
N VAL A 192 0.58 -0.65 -2.35
CA VAL A 192 0.17 -0.63 -3.77
C VAL A 192 0.45 0.72 -4.38
N ASN A 193 1.24 0.73 -5.45
CA ASN A 193 1.46 1.93 -6.24
C ASN A 193 0.26 2.12 -7.18
N LEU A 194 -0.40 3.28 -7.07
CA LEU A 194 -1.45 3.71 -7.98
C LEU A 194 -0.84 4.54 -9.12
N PRO A 195 -1.47 4.59 -10.31
CA PRO A 195 -1.03 5.49 -11.38
C PRO A 195 -1.03 6.93 -10.87
N THR A 196 0.13 7.56 -10.74
CA THR A 196 0.24 8.93 -10.23
C THR A 196 -0.09 9.93 -11.35
N PRO A 197 -0.97 10.92 -11.12
CA PRO A 197 -1.23 11.96 -12.10
C PRO A 197 -0.06 12.94 -12.16
N ASP A 198 0.06 13.65 -13.28
CA ASP A 198 1.08 14.68 -13.46
C ASP A 198 0.77 15.91 -12.58
N PHE A 199 1.34 15.94 -11.37
CA PHE A 199 1.17 17.08 -10.45
C PHE A 199 1.77 18.38 -11.00
N SER A 200 2.70 18.32 -11.95
CA SER A 200 3.34 19.48 -12.58
C SER A 200 2.41 20.29 -13.49
N MET A 201 1.42 19.65 -14.12
CA MET A 201 0.50 20.33 -15.03
C MET A 201 -0.30 21.46 -14.36
N PRO A 202 -0.96 21.24 -13.20
CA PRO A 202 -1.63 22.33 -12.50
C PRO A 202 -0.66 23.40 -11.98
N TYR A 203 0.57 23.04 -11.57
CA TYR A 203 1.56 24.05 -11.15
C TYR A 203 1.91 25.02 -12.28
N ASN A 204 2.08 24.52 -13.50
CA ASN A 204 2.34 25.37 -14.67
C ASN A 204 1.19 26.35 -14.92
N VAL A 205 -0.06 25.92 -14.74
CA VAL A 205 -1.25 26.77 -14.89
C VAL A 205 -1.30 27.82 -13.76
N ILE A 206 -0.99 27.46 -12.52
CA ILE A 206 -0.95 28.41 -11.40
C ILE A 206 0.12 29.47 -11.63
N CYS A 207 1.31 29.08 -12.08
CA CYS A 207 2.38 30.02 -12.42
C CYS A 207 1.96 30.98 -13.55
N LEU A 208 1.33 30.47 -14.61
CA LEU A 208 0.86 31.29 -15.73
C LEU A 208 -0.27 32.25 -15.31
N THR A 209 -1.24 31.78 -14.53
CA THR A 209 -2.32 32.65 -14.04
C THR A 209 -1.80 33.72 -13.09
N CYS A 210 -0.85 33.39 -12.21
CA CYS A 210 -0.19 34.36 -11.33
C CYS A 210 0.53 35.46 -12.13
N THR A 211 1.26 35.10 -13.19
CA THR A 211 1.94 36.11 -14.04
C THR A 211 0.95 36.98 -14.80
N VAL A 212 -0.13 36.41 -15.34
CA VAL A 212 -1.20 37.16 -16.01
C VAL A 212 -1.87 38.14 -15.05
N VAL A 213 -2.18 37.70 -13.82
CA VAL A 213 -2.76 38.57 -12.78
C VAL A 213 -1.78 39.66 -12.37
N ALA A 214 -0.50 39.35 -12.20
CA ALA A 214 0.53 40.33 -11.83
C ALA A 214 0.72 41.40 -12.91
N VAL A 215 0.77 41.00 -14.18
CA VAL A 215 0.90 41.93 -15.31
C VAL A 215 -0.38 42.75 -15.48
N GLY A 216 -1.55 42.13 -15.35
CA GLY A 216 -2.84 42.81 -15.44
C GLY A 216 -3.01 43.85 -14.33
N TYR A 217 -2.76 43.47 -13.08
CA TYR A 217 -2.81 44.38 -11.94
C TYR A 217 -1.75 45.47 -12.03
N GLY A 218 -0.51 45.15 -12.42
CA GLY A 218 0.55 46.13 -12.60
C GLY A 218 0.22 47.17 -13.66
N SER A 219 -0.31 46.74 -14.80
CA SER A 219 -0.80 47.63 -15.85
C SER A 219 -1.96 48.51 -15.37
N PHE A 220 -2.95 47.92 -14.70
CA PHE A 220 -4.11 48.62 -14.17
C PHE A 220 -3.73 49.65 -13.10
N TYR A 221 -2.86 49.27 -12.16
CA TYR A 221 -2.35 50.16 -11.13
C TYR A 221 -1.58 51.33 -11.72
N ASN A 222 -0.72 51.07 -12.72
CA ASN A 222 0.03 52.11 -13.43
C ASN A 222 -0.91 53.09 -14.14
N LEU A 223 -1.98 52.63 -14.80
CA LEU A 223 -2.96 53.51 -15.43
C LEU A 223 -3.69 54.41 -14.42
N LEU A 224 -4.04 53.88 -13.25
CA LEU A 224 -4.79 54.63 -12.22
C LEU A 224 -3.92 55.62 -11.44
N THR A 225 -2.65 55.29 -11.17
CA THR A 225 -1.77 56.15 -10.36
C THR A 225 -0.83 57.04 -11.16
N ARG A 226 -0.60 56.75 -12.45
CA ARG A 226 0.26 57.60 -13.28
C ARG A 226 -0.47 58.89 -13.64
N THR A 227 -0.20 59.93 -12.85
CA THR A 227 -0.52 61.31 -13.21
C THR A 227 0.32 61.71 -14.42
N PHE A 228 -0.33 62.02 -15.55
CA PHE A 228 0.34 62.63 -16.69
C PHE A 228 0.80 64.03 -16.29
N GLN A 229 2.04 64.16 -15.83
CA GLN A 229 2.72 65.45 -15.81
C GLN A 229 3.00 65.80 -17.28
N LEU A 230 2.19 66.71 -17.83
CA LEU A 230 2.57 67.45 -19.02
C LEU A 230 3.86 68.18 -18.63
N ASP A 231 5.00 67.71 -19.15
CA ASP A 231 6.19 68.55 -19.20
C ASP A 231 5.80 69.81 -19.97
N GLU A 232 5.65 70.93 -19.25
CA GLU A 232 5.60 72.23 -19.90
C GLU A 232 6.82 72.31 -20.82
N PRO A 233 6.66 72.74 -22.09
CA PRO A 233 7.77 72.79 -23.03
C PRO A 233 8.86 73.62 -22.38
N SER A 234 9.99 72.98 -22.09
CA SER A 234 11.06 73.55 -21.29
C SER A 234 11.25 75.04 -21.63
N PRO A 235 11.20 75.96 -20.64
CA PRO A 235 11.37 77.39 -20.89
C PRO A 235 12.60 77.74 -21.75
N PRO A 236 13.73 76.99 -21.76
CA PRO A 236 14.83 77.25 -22.69
C PRO A 236 14.49 77.04 -24.17
N LEU A 237 13.65 76.06 -24.54
CA LEU A 237 13.30 75.81 -25.95
C LEU A 237 12.33 76.85 -26.48
N ALA A 238 11.31 77.22 -25.69
CA ALA A 238 10.39 78.30 -26.03
C ALA A 238 11.14 79.65 -26.15
N LYS A 239 12.09 79.94 -25.23
CA LYS A 239 12.95 81.13 -25.32
C LYS A 239 13.91 81.08 -26.53
N ARG A 240 14.48 79.93 -26.87
CA ARG A 240 15.36 79.76 -28.04
C ARG A 240 14.61 79.94 -29.35
N LEU A 241 13.41 79.37 -29.48
CA LEU A 241 12.53 79.57 -30.64
C LEU A 241 12.08 81.03 -30.75
N ALA A 242 11.68 81.66 -29.64
CA ALA A 242 11.32 83.07 -29.61
C ALA A 242 12.51 83.97 -30.00
N ASN A 243 13.73 83.68 -29.55
CA ASN A 243 14.93 84.43 -29.92
C ASN A 243 15.38 84.17 -31.36
N LEU A 244 15.11 82.98 -31.92
CA LEU A 244 15.36 82.66 -33.33
C LEU A 244 14.42 83.44 -34.26
N ILE A 245 13.12 83.46 -33.94
CA ILE A 245 12.11 84.22 -34.69
C ILE A 245 12.36 85.74 -34.58
N ARG A 246 12.79 86.23 -33.41
CA ARG A 246 13.17 87.64 -33.23
C ARG A 246 14.45 88.03 -33.96
N ARG A 247 15.44 87.13 -34.07
CA ARG A 247 16.64 87.32 -34.90
C ARG A 247 16.30 87.46 -36.38
N LEU A 248 15.37 86.64 -36.87
CA LEU A 248 14.90 86.74 -38.26
C LEU A 248 14.10 88.02 -38.53
N ARG A 249 13.46 88.61 -37.51
CA ARG A 249 12.75 89.89 -37.58
C ARG A 249 13.59 91.14 -37.27
N GLY A 250 14.88 91.00 -36.98
CA GLY A 250 15.80 92.13 -36.77
C GLY A 250 15.60 92.94 -35.48
N VAL A 251 15.01 92.36 -34.44
CA VAL A 251 14.73 93.02 -33.14
C VAL A 251 15.69 92.49 -32.05
N PRO A 252 16.21 93.31 -31.11
CA PRO A 252 17.13 92.85 -30.06
C PRO A 252 16.56 91.77 -29.14
N GLN A 253 17.44 90.94 -28.59
CA GLN A 253 17.12 89.77 -27.77
C GLN A 253 16.60 90.17 -26.38
N LEU A 254 15.67 89.38 -25.83
CA LEU A 254 15.30 89.49 -24.41
C LEU A 254 16.30 88.69 -23.57
N ALA A 255 16.75 89.30 -22.46
CA ALA A 255 17.56 88.66 -21.43
C ALA A 255 16.80 87.50 -20.75
#